data_AF-A0A2H0RW56-F1
#
_entry.id   AF-A0A2H0RW56-F1
#
_cell.length_a   1.000
_cell.length_b   1.000
_cell.length_c   1.000
_cell.angle_alpha   90.00
_cell.angle_beta   90.00
_cell.angle_gamma   90.00
#
_symmetry.space_group_name_H-M   'P 1'
#
loop_
_entity.id
_entity.type
_entity.pdbx_description
1 polymer ?
#
loop_
_entity_poly.entity_id
_entity_poly.type
_entity_poly.pdbx_seq_one_letter_code
_entity_poly.pdbx_strand_id
1 'polypeptide(L)'
;MIFDPQHQHRASYDEDGNIILPPNSGGEEHIMQENAWTTIEEENEISLTTETVTPAHSRLTRHMESTQSIWQDARTKIFSLTENFLQEGVEQYRSSYKEGVKTASASAMTLREAAAELWKFLTQPVWIIHRRSNTTKQYSRLSLFVLDTIRFGGTFAALFVFLFVTLNYESFWKIGHSYINPIDRAQSSQSVANTTDNTLKEKLLRSPSLATAGASNGDLLSFLPNVGPPENRIIIPKLGLNIPLVTPSYEALLAEDWEGLEGNIQDALQMGVVHYPGTARPGQAGNFFVTGHSSYYPWSPGKYKTVFARLNDLEVNDEYWVYYGGDKYRYIVRSKEEVKPTNVNVLDQPVSKRMATLMTCTPVGTTLRRLIVSAEEIDPITGAPLDVGEQYVKATPKLNLEALPI
;
A
#
# COMPACT_ATOMS: atom_id res chain seq x y z
N MET A 1 33.12 -14.29 -46.13
CA MET A 1 32.33 -15.24 -45.33
C MET A 1 30.87 -15.02 -45.69
N ILE A 2 30.19 -16.12 -45.99
CA ILE A 2 28.86 -16.22 -46.58
C ILE A 2 27.82 -15.97 -45.50
N PHE A 3 26.78 -15.19 -45.81
CA PHE A 3 25.57 -15.07 -44.99
C PHE A 3 24.73 -16.35 -45.14
N ASP A 4 24.46 -17.05 -44.04
CA ASP A 4 23.53 -18.19 -43.97
C ASP A 4 22.17 -17.69 -43.43
N PRO A 5 21.07 -17.80 -44.19
CA PRO A 5 19.78 -17.22 -43.83
C PRO A 5 18.76 -18.30 -43.41
N GLN A 6 19.02 -19.16 -42.42
CA GLN A 6 17.97 -20.06 -41.89
C GLN A 6 18.12 -20.39 -40.41
N HIS A 7 17.73 -19.49 -39.51
CA HIS A 7 17.29 -19.85 -38.14
C HIS A 7 16.13 -18.93 -37.72
N GLN A 8 14.92 -19.26 -38.18
CA GLN A 8 13.69 -18.71 -37.60
C GLN A 8 13.36 -19.53 -36.34
N HIS A 9 13.51 -18.94 -35.16
CA HIS A 9 12.96 -19.50 -33.93
C HIS A 9 11.45 -19.22 -33.91
N ARG A 10 10.64 -20.22 -34.27
CA ARG A 10 9.21 -20.24 -33.96
C ARG A 10 8.93 -21.47 -33.10
N ALA A 11 8.36 -21.25 -31.91
CA ALA A 11 7.76 -22.32 -31.11
C ALA A 11 6.57 -22.93 -31.88
N SER A 12 6.49 -24.25 -31.94
CA SER A 12 5.33 -24.98 -32.49
C SER A 12 4.45 -25.51 -31.39
N TYR A 13 3.14 -25.55 -31.65
CA TYR A 13 2.11 -26.03 -30.73
C TYR A 13 1.43 -27.29 -31.30
N ASP A 14 0.98 -28.21 -30.45
CA ASP A 14 0.09 -29.30 -30.85
C ASP A 14 -1.39 -28.86 -30.97
N GLU A 15 -2.27 -29.77 -31.40
CA GLU A 15 -3.71 -29.49 -31.57
C GLU A 15 -4.44 -29.14 -30.25
N ASP A 16 -3.82 -29.43 -29.10
CA ASP A 16 -4.31 -29.12 -27.76
C ASP A 16 -3.66 -27.86 -27.14
N GLY A 17 -2.76 -27.19 -27.87
CA GLY A 17 -2.14 -25.91 -27.49
C GLY A 17 -0.89 -26.01 -26.62
N ASN A 18 -0.26 -27.18 -26.50
CA ASN A 18 0.98 -27.35 -25.73
C ASN A 18 2.22 -27.02 -26.57
N ILE A 19 3.24 -26.42 -25.93
CA ILE A 19 4.51 -26.08 -26.57
C ILE A 19 5.34 -27.34 -26.76
N ILE A 20 5.69 -27.66 -28.01
CA ILE A 20 6.60 -28.77 -28.33
C ILE A 20 8.04 -28.24 -28.38
N LEU A 21 8.89 -28.74 -27.48
CA LEU A 21 10.34 -28.48 -27.50
C LEU A 21 11.05 -29.50 -28.40
N PRO A 22 12.10 -29.11 -29.16
CA PRO A 22 12.85 -30.06 -29.98
C PRO A 22 13.63 -31.07 -29.12
N PRO A 23 13.81 -32.31 -29.57
CA PRO A 23 14.44 -33.36 -28.79
C PRO A 23 15.93 -33.07 -28.52
N ASN A 24 16.31 -33.16 -27.25
CA ASN A 24 17.68 -33.00 -26.77
C ASN A 24 18.51 -34.24 -27.12
N SER A 25 19.55 -34.09 -27.93
CA SER A 25 20.49 -35.16 -28.25
C SER A 25 21.60 -35.26 -27.20
N GLY A 26 21.48 -36.22 -26.27
CA GLY A 26 22.53 -36.85 -25.42
C GLY A 26 23.25 -35.94 -24.41
N GLY A 27 23.40 -36.23 -23.11
CA GLY A 27 23.31 -37.48 -22.36
C GLY A 27 24.61 -37.64 -21.56
N GLU A 28 24.57 -37.46 -20.23
CA GLU A 28 25.35 -38.20 -19.23
C GLU A 28 24.84 -37.89 -17.80
N GLU A 29 24.38 -38.94 -17.12
CA GLU A 29 23.90 -38.94 -15.74
C GLU A 29 25.05 -38.69 -14.74
N HIS A 30 24.81 -37.92 -13.70
CA HIS A 30 25.51 -38.12 -12.43
C HIS A 30 24.60 -37.89 -11.22
N ILE A 31 24.75 -38.83 -10.31
CA ILE A 31 23.93 -39.20 -9.15
C ILE A 31 23.93 -38.13 -8.06
N MET A 32 22.77 -37.99 -7.39
CA MET A 32 22.53 -37.22 -6.17
C MET A 32 23.49 -37.59 -5.03
N GLN A 33 24.08 -36.57 -4.39
CA GLN A 33 24.52 -36.63 -2.99
C GLN A 33 24.04 -35.40 -2.23
N GLU A 34 23.72 -35.64 -0.96
CA GLU A 34 22.74 -34.95 -0.14
C GLU A 34 23.43 -34.58 1.18
N ASN A 35 23.93 -33.34 1.35
CA ASN A 35 24.61 -32.99 2.59
C ASN A 35 24.35 -31.54 3.04
N ALA A 36 23.42 -31.40 3.97
CA ALA A 36 23.55 -30.77 5.30
C ALA A 36 24.16 -29.36 5.47
N TRP A 37 23.36 -28.51 6.11
CA TRP A 37 23.71 -27.26 6.79
C TRP A 37 24.73 -27.43 7.93
N THR A 38 25.69 -26.50 8.06
CA THR A 38 26.20 -26.03 9.36
C THR A 38 26.76 -24.60 9.29
N THR A 39 26.44 -23.85 10.34
CA THR A 39 26.75 -22.47 10.73
C THR A 39 28.18 -22.28 11.28
N ILE A 40 28.50 -21.03 11.71
CA ILE A 40 29.60 -20.51 12.57
C ILE A 40 30.60 -19.66 11.75
N GLU A 41 30.49 -18.33 11.78
CA GLU A 41 31.02 -17.37 12.78
C GLU A 41 32.55 -17.12 12.69
N GLU A 42 32.85 -15.85 12.43
CA GLU A 42 33.92 -14.98 12.95
C GLU A 42 35.41 -15.37 13.01
N GLU A 43 36.17 -14.43 12.41
CA GLU A 43 37.42 -13.79 12.87
C GLU A 43 38.82 -14.44 12.71
N ASN A 44 39.67 -13.63 12.04
CA ASN A 44 41.07 -13.32 12.30
C ASN A 44 42.12 -14.45 12.38
N GLU A 45 43.03 -14.49 11.40
CA GLU A 45 44.38 -13.91 11.58
C GLU A 45 45.23 -14.02 10.31
N ILE A 46 46.01 -12.97 10.09
CA ILE A 46 47.01 -12.84 9.02
C ILE A 46 48.31 -13.52 9.50
N SER A 47 48.94 -14.35 8.67
CA SER A 47 50.38 -14.58 8.74
C SER A 47 50.96 -14.94 7.38
N LEU A 48 51.84 -14.06 6.90
CA LEU A 48 52.77 -14.29 5.79
C LEU A 48 53.99 -15.08 6.30
N THR A 49 54.38 -16.14 5.57
CA THR A 49 55.79 -16.52 5.45
C THR A 49 56.08 -17.03 4.04
N THR A 50 57.25 -16.62 3.55
CA THR A 50 57.70 -16.61 2.15
C THR A 50 58.74 -17.72 1.89
N GLU A 51 58.87 -18.12 0.60
CA GLU A 51 60.05 -18.74 -0.08
C GLU A 51 60.17 -20.28 -0.06
N THR A 52 60.58 -21.03 -1.11
CA THR A 52 61.04 -20.76 -2.50
C THR A 52 61.13 -22.09 -3.33
N VAL A 53 60.73 -22.03 -4.63
CA VAL A 53 61.44 -22.53 -5.86
C VAL A 53 61.45 -24.05 -6.26
N THR A 54 60.51 -24.56 -7.10
CA THR A 54 60.50 -24.83 -8.61
C THR A 54 60.83 -26.29 -9.07
N PRO A 55 60.53 -26.73 -10.32
CA PRO A 55 59.25 -26.69 -11.06
C PRO A 55 58.92 -28.04 -11.76
N ALA A 56 57.66 -28.25 -12.16
CA ALA A 56 57.29 -29.25 -13.16
C ALA A 56 56.24 -28.68 -14.13
N HIS A 57 56.39 -29.07 -15.39
CA HIS A 57 56.00 -28.34 -16.58
C HIS A 57 54.49 -28.31 -16.93
N SER A 58 54.11 -27.17 -17.53
CA SER A 58 53.21 -26.98 -18.68
C SER A 58 51.82 -27.62 -18.66
N ARG A 59 50.79 -26.82 -18.28
CA ARG A 59 49.44 -26.81 -18.90
C ARG A 59 48.45 -25.77 -18.31
N LEU A 60 48.88 -24.60 -17.87
CA LEU A 60 47.98 -23.62 -17.20
C LEU A 60 48.28 -22.15 -17.56
N THR A 61 48.39 -21.81 -18.85
CA THR A 61 48.62 -20.42 -19.30
C THR A 61 47.66 -19.95 -20.39
N ARG A 62 46.35 -20.22 -20.22
CA ARG A 62 45.32 -19.56 -21.04
C ARG A 62 44.03 -19.19 -20.30
N HIS A 63 44.05 -19.15 -18.97
CA HIS A 63 42.85 -18.87 -18.16
C HIS A 63 43.05 -17.89 -17.00
N MET A 64 44.18 -17.17 -16.93
CA MET A 64 44.43 -16.19 -15.84
C MET A 64 44.58 -14.73 -16.29
N GLU A 65 44.50 -14.42 -17.59
CA GLU A 65 44.51 -13.03 -18.06
C GLU A 65 43.11 -12.41 -18.22
N SER A 66 42.03 -13.21 -18.12
CA SER A 66 40.66 -12.72 -18.28
C SER A 66 39.97 -12.28 -16.99
N THR A 67 40.51 -12.57 -15.81
CA THR A 67 39.87 -12.20 -14.54
C THR A 67 40.37 -10.86 -14.00
N GLN A 68 41.61 -10.48 -14.28
CA GLN A 68 42.20 -9.24 -13.76
C GLN A 68 41.67 -7.98 -14.49
N SER A 69 41.36 -8.09 -15.78
CA SER A 69 40.75 -7.00 -16.57
C SER A 69 39.28 -6.75 -16.21
N ILE A 70 38.53 -7.80 -15.87
CA ILE A 70 37.12 -7.70 -15.45
C ILE A 70 36.99 -6.97 -14.11
N TRP A 71 37.89 -7.23 -13.16
CA TRP A 71 37.88 -6.54 -11.85
C TRP A 71 38.30 -5.08 -11.93
N GLN A 72 39.22 -4.73 -12.83
CA GLN A 72 39.61 -3.33 -13.04
C GLN A 72 38.52 -2.54 -13.76
N ASP A 73 37.86 -3.14 -14.76
CA ASP A 73 36.76 -2.50 -15.50
C ASP A 73 35.48 -2.35 -14.65
N ALA A 74 35.21 -3.30 -13.75
CA ALA A 74 34.14 -3.17 -12.76
C ALA A 74 34.44 -2.03 -11.76
N ARG A 75 35.68 -1.93 -11.27
CA ARG A 75 36.07 -0.88 -10.32
C ARG A 75 36.01 0.52 -10.92
N THR A 76 36.46 0.70 -12.15
CA THR A 76 36.41 2.01 -12.84
C THR A 76 34.97 2.42 -13.16
N LYS A 77 34.10 1.49 -13.55
CA LYS A 77 32.67 1.74 -13.74
C LYS A 77 31.95 2.08 -12.44
N ILE A 78 32.24 1.38 -11.34
CA ILE A 78 31.66 1.68 -10.02
C ILE A 78 32.08 3.07 -9.54
N PHE A 79 33.36 3.43 -9.71
CA PHE A 79 33.85 4.76 -9.32
C PHE A 79 33.23 5.89 -10.16
N SER A 80 33.11 5.72 -11.49
CA SER A 80 32.52 6.75 -12.36
C SER A 80 31.00 6.87 -12.18
N LEU A 81 30.30 5.77 -11.88
CA LEU A 81 28.90 5.78 -11.45
C LEU A 81 28.71 6.55 -10.14
N THR A 82 29.64 6.40 -9.18
CA THR A 82 29.55 7.08 -7.88
C THR A 82 29.81 8.58 -8.00
N GLU A 83 30.76 9.00 -8.84
CA GLU A 83 31.06 10.42 -9.06
C GLU A 83 29.93 11.13 -9.81
N ASN A 84 29.40 10.52 -10.86
CA ASN A 84 28.26 11.05 -11.60
C ASN A 84 27.00 11.10 -10.73
N PHE A 85 26.76 10.10 -9.88
CA PHE A 85 25.62 10.07 -8.94
C PHE A 85 25.70 11.14 -7.86
N LEU A 86 26.89 11.43 -7.34
CA LEU A 86 27.09 12.49 -6.35
C LEU A 86 26.95 13.87 -6.99
N GLN A 87 27.49 14.07 -8.20
CA GLN A 87 27.35 15.34 -8.92
C GLN A 87 25.90 15.60 -9.32
N GLU A 88 25.24 14.61 -9.91
CA GLU A 88 23.85 14.72 -10.35
C GLU A 88 22.89 14.90 -9.16
N GLY A 89 23.11 14.19 -8.04
CA GLY A 89 22.33 14.36 -6.82
C GLY A 89 22.49 15.75 -6.18
N VAL A 90 23.71 16.31 -6.20
CA VAL A 90 23.97 17.68 -5.70
C VAL A 90 23.35 18.72 -6.64
N GLU A 91 23.41 18.52 -7.95
CA GLU A 91 22.83 19.41 -8.94
C GLU A 91 21.30 19.42 -8.91
N GLN A 92 20.67 18.24 -8.78
CA GLN A 92 19.21 18.11 -8.62
C GLN A 92 18.73 18.68 -7.28
N TYR A 93 19.46 18.46 -6.18
CA TYR A 93 19.13 19.07 -4.90
C TYR A 93 19.25 20.60 -4.97
N ARG A 94 20.29 21.11 -5.65
CA ARG A 94 20.53 22.55 -5.80
C ARG A 94 19.51 23.21 -6.72
N SER A 95 19.07 22.56 -7.80
CA SER A 95 18.04 23.08 -8.70
C SER A 95 16.69 23.10 -8.00
N SER A 96 16.29 21.98 -7.37
CA SER A 96 15.03 21.87 -6.63
C SER A 96 14.96 22.84 -5.44
N TYR A 97 16.06 23.02 -4.69
CA TYR A 97 16.13 24.01 -3.62
C TYR A 97 16.02 25.45 -4.15
N LYS A 98 16.75 25.79 -5.23
CA LYS A 98 16.67 27.13 -5.83
C LYS A 98 15.28 27.43 -6.40
N GLU A 99 14.64 26.46 -7.02
CA GLU A 99 13.32 26.60 -7.64
C GLU A 99 12.21 26.64 -6.59
N GLY A 100 12.33 25.83 -5.53
CA GLY A 100 11.47 25.88 -4.35
C GLY A 100 11.59 27.22 -3.61
N VAL A 101 12.80 27.73 -3.39
CA VAL A 101 13.02 29.04 -2.76
C VAL A 101 12.51 30.18 -3.64
N LYS A 102 12.71 30.12 -4.96
CA LYS A 102 12.16 31.12 -5.89
C LYS A 102 10.63 31.12 -5.86
N THR A 103 10.01 29.95 -5.96
CA THR A 103 8.55 29.80 -5.91
C THR A 103 8.01 30.28 -4.56
N ALA A 104 8.61 29.88 -3.45
CA ALA A 104 8.22 30.32 -2.11
C ALA A 104 8.37 31.84 -1.92
N SER A 105 9.45 32.43 -2.43
CA SER A 105 9.68 33.88 -2.36
C SER A 105 8.70 34.67 -3.25
N ALA A 106 8.37 34.14 -4.43
CA ALA A 106 7.38 34.73 -5.32
C ALA A 106 5.97 34.65 -4.69
N SER A 107 5.60 33.50 -4.10
CA SER A 107 4.35 33.33 -3.35
C SER A 107 4.30 34.20 -2.10
N ALA A 108 5.42 34.40 -1.40
CA ALA A 108 5.49 35.29 -0.25
C ALA A 108 5.31 36.76 -0.66
N MET A 109 5.85 37.18 -1.81
CA MET A 109 5.64 38.52 -2.36
C MET A 109 4.18 38.75 -2.76
N THR A 110 3.56 37.81 -3.48
CA THR A 110 2.15 37.93 -3.87
C THR A 110 1.21 37.92 -2.66
N LEU A 111 1.49 37.11 -1.64
CA LEU A 111 0.75 37.14 -0.37
C LEU A 111 0.92 38.46 0.38
N ARG A 112 2.12 39.04 0.36
CA ARG A 112 2.39 40.34 1.01
C ARG A 112 1.68 41.48 0.29
N GLU A 113 1.64 41.46 -1.04
CA GLU A 113 0.89 42.43 -1.85
C GLU A 113 -0.62 42.29 -1.62
N ALA A 114 -1.14 41.07 -1.66
CA ALA A 114 -2.55 40.80 -1.36
C ALA A 114 -2.93 41.23 0.07
N ALA A 115 -2.06 40.97 1.05
CA ALA A 115 -2.26 41.42 2.43
C ALA A 115 -2.24 42.94 2.55
N ALA A 116 -1.37 43.64 1.81
CA ALA A 116 -1.31 45.09 1.80
C ALA A 116 -2.57 45.71 1.16
N GLU A 117 -3.07 45.14 0.06
CA GLU A 117 -4.33 45.57 -0.57
C GLU A 117 -5.55 45.31 0.32
N LEU A 118 -5.60 44.14 0.97
CA LEU A 118 -6.62 43.84 1.99
C LEU A 118 -6.55 44.81 3.17
N TRP A 119 -5.35 45.16 3.63
CA TRP A 119 -5.17 46.10 4.73
C TRP A 119 -5.65 47.51 4.36
N LYS A 120 -5.36 47.97 3.14
CA LYS A 120 -5.89 49.24 2.62
C LYS A 120 -7.41 49.21 2.55
N PHE A 121 -7.99 48.13 2.05
CA PHE A 121 -9.45 47.96 1.96
C PHE A 121 -10.12 47.95 3.35
N LEU A 122 -9.57 47.21 4.31
CA LEU A 122 -10.12 47.04 5.65
C LEU A 122 -10.04 48.32 6.50
N THR A 123 -9.06 49.18 6.23
CA THR A 123 -8.88 50.47 6.91
C THR A 123 -9.69 51.61 6.30
N GLN A 124 -10.39 51.39 5.18
CA GLN A 124 -11.23 52.42 4.57
C GLN A 124 -12.35 52.88 5.51
N PRO A 125 -12.57 54.21 5.64
CA PRO A 125 -13.62 54.76 6.47
C PRO A 125 -14.99 54.56 5.82
N VAL A 126 -15.96 54.15 6.64
CA VAL A 126 -17.37 53.98 6.27
C VAL A 126 -18.23 54.81 7.22
N TRP A 127 -19.14 55.58 6.65
CA TRP A 127 -20.05 56.45 7.39
C TRP A 127 -21.39 55.75 7.56
N ILE A 128 -21.81 55.55 8.81
CA ILE A 128 -23.12 54.94 9.10
C ILE A 128 -24.01 55.99 9.75
N ILE A 129 -25.17 56.21 9.14
CA ILE A 129 -26.21 57.10 9.67
C ILE A 129 -27.05 56.31 10.67
N HIS A 130 -27.03 56.69 11.94
CA HIS A 130 -27.90 56.06 12.94
C HIS A 130 -29.30 56.67 12.87
N ARG A 131 -30.25 55.89 12.35
CA ARG A 131 -31.66 56.28 12.11
C ARG A 131 -32.38 56.84 13.35
N ARG A 132 -31.90 56.53 14.56
CA ARG A 132 -32.50 56.93 15.83
C ARG A 132 -31.94 58.21 16.46
N SER A 133 -30.72 58.64 16.12
CA SER A 133 -30.09 59.84 16.72
C SER A 133 -29.62 60.89 15.72
N ASN A 134 -29.82 60.69 14.42
CA ASN A 134 -29.44 61.61 13.34
C ASN A 134 -27.96 62.07 13.37
N THR A 135 -27.10 61.35 14.08
CA THR A 135 -25.64 61.60 14.17
C THR A 135 -24.89 60.63 13.28
N THR A 136 -23.90 61.11 12.53
CA THR A 136 -22.98 60.28 11.75
C THR A 136 -21.80 59.85 12.61
N LYS A 137 -21.51 58.54 12.63
CA LYS A 137 -20.29 58.00 13.26
C LYS A 137 -19.45 57.31 12.19
N GLN A 138 -18.15 57.57 12.23
CA GLN A 138 -17.17 56.99 11.32
C GLN A 138 -16.64 55.69 11.91
N TYR A 139 -16.70 54.62 11.13
CA TYR A 139 -16.13 53.32 11.47
C TYR A 139 -15.18 52.86 10.37
N SER A 140 -14.18 52.05 10.69
CA SER A 140 -13.41 51.34 9.66
C SER A 140 -14.14 50.07 9.25
N ARG A 141 -13.96 49.60 8.01
CA ARG A 141 -14.52 48.31 7.55
C ARG A 141 -14.14 47.14 8.46
N LEU A 142 -12.91 47.15 8.97
CA LEU A 142 -12.45 46.17 9.95
C LEU A 142 -13.29 46.19 11.24
N SER A 143 -13.55 47.37 11.80
CA SER A 143 -14.34 47.48 13.03
C SER A 143 -15.78 47.00 12.85
N LEU A 144 -16.38 47.25 11.68
CA LEU A 144 -17.71 46.75 11.34
C LEU A 144 -17.73 45.24 11.16
N PHE A 145 -16.74 44.70 10.43
CA PHE A 145 -16.59 43.27 10.24
C PHE A 145 -16.40 42.52 11.57
N VAL A 146 -15.56 43.04 12.48
CA VAL A 146 -15.38 42.45 13.81
C VAL A 146 -16.67 42.51 14.62
N LEU A 147 -17.39 43.64 14.59
CA LEU A 147 -18.65 43.79 15.31
C LEU A 147 -19.72 42.81 14.79
N ASP A 148 -19.80 42.63 13.48
CA ASP A 148 -20.72 41.68 12.86
C ASP A 148 -20.30 40.22 13.09
N THR A 149 -19.00 39.91 13.07
CA THR A 149 -18.46 38.58 13.39
C THR A 149 -18.76 38.22 14.85
N ILE A 150 -18.63 39.15 15.79
CA ILE A 150 -18.97 38.93 17.20
C ILE A 150 -20.48 38.73 17.38
N ARG A 151 -21.32 39.54 16.70
CA ARG A 151 -22.77 39.40 16.76
C ARG A 151 -23.24 38.07 16.17
N PHE A 152 -22.75 37.72 14.98
CA PHE A 152 -23.11 36.48 14.29
C PHE A 152 -22.54 35.24 15.00
N GLY A 153 -21.27 35.29 15.39
CA GLY A 153 -20.61 34.24 16.16
C GLY A 153 -21.29 34.02 17.52
N GLY A 154 -21.70 35.09 18.19
CA GLY A 154 -22.46 35.03 19.44
C GLY A 154 -23.84 34.37 19.25
N THR A 155 -24.59 34.75 18.22
CA THR A 155 -25.89 34.10 17.93
C THR A 155 -25.73 32.64 17.54
N PHE A 156 -24.68 32.31 16.78
CA PHE A 156 -24.37 30.93 16.42
C PHE A 156 -23.99 30.11 17.64
N ALA A 157 -23.13 30.63 18.53
CA ALA A 157 -22.73 29.96 19.75
C ALA A 157 -23.93 29.73 20.69
N ALA A 158 -24.83 30.71 20.81
CA ALA A 158 -26.04 30.57 21.60
C ALA A 158 -26.97 29.47 21.04
N LEU A 159 -27.19 29.46 19.72
CA LEU A 159 -27.97 28.41 19.05
C LEU A 159 -27.31 27.04 19.18
N PHE A 160 -25.99 26.97 19.05
CA PHE A 160 -25.23 25.74 19.22
C PHE A 160 -25.36 25.19 20.63
N VAL A 161 -25.18 26.02 21.66
CA VAL A 161 -25.35 25.60 23.06
C VAL A 161 -26.79 25.15 23.32
N PHE A 162 -27.78 25.89 22.84
CA PHE A 162 -29.18 25.51 22.97
C PHE A 162 -29.49 24.17 22.30
N LEU A 163 -29.05 23.97 21.05
CA LEU A 163 -29.24 22.74 20.30
C LEU A 163 -28.48 21.57 20.95
N PHE A 164 -27.25 21.81 21.38
CA PHE A 164 -26.40 20.81 22.02
C PHE A 164 -27.01 20.31 23.33
N VAL A 165 -27.51 21.23 24.18
CA VAL A 165 -28.22 20.85 25.41
C VAL A 165 -29.52 20.12 25.10
N THR A 166 -30.27 20.55 24.08
CA THR A 166 -31.55 19.92 23.70
C THR A 166 -31.35 18.50 23.17
N LEU A 167 -30.41 18.30 22.23
CA LEU A 167 -30.13 16.98 21.63
C LEU A 167 -29.49 16.01 22.62
N ASN A 168 -28.76 16.52 23.61
CA ASN A 168 -28.10 15.71 24.63
C ASN A 168 -28.80 15.80 26.00
N TYR A 169 -30.05 16.27 26.05
CA TYR A 169 -30.79 16.49 27.30
C TYR A 169 -30.86 15.23 28.16
N GLU A 170 -31.12 14.08 27.52
CA GLU A 170 -31.13 12.75 28.17
C GLU A 170 -29.82 12.45 28.92
N SER A 171 -28.67 12.74 28.31
CA SER A 171 -27.35 12.52 28.92
C SER A 171 -27.13 13.47 30.10
N PHE A 172 -27.51 14.74 29.96
CA PHE A 172 -27.37 15.73 31.02
C PHE A 172 -28.29 15.44 32.22
N TRP A 173 -29.52 14.99 31.97
CA TRP A 173 -30.48 14.62 33.01
C TRP A 173 -30.02 13.37 33.79
N LYS A 174 -29.48 12.36 33.10
CA LYS A 174 -28.91 11.16 33.73
C LYS A 174 -27.70 11.48 34.61
N ILE A 175 -26.81 12.36 34.14
CA ILE A 175 -25.65 12.82 34.92
C ILE A 175 -26.13 13.65 36.12
N GLY A 176 -27.08 14.57 35.93
CA GLY A 176 -27.62 15.43 36.99
C GLY A 176 -28.33 14.63 38.09
N HIS A 177 -29.20 13.69 37.74
CA HIS A 177 -29.87 12.85 38.74
C HIS A 177 -28.93 11.90 39.47
N SER A 178 -27.82 11.47 38.84
CA SER A 178 -26.81 10.61 39.49
C SER A 178 -26.08 11.28 40.66
N TYR A 179 -26.17 12.61 40.78
CA TYR A 179 -25.66 13.37 41.93
C TYR A 179 -26.69 13.57 43.04
N ILE A 180 -27.98 13.42 42.75
CA ILE A 180 -29.08 13.69 43.69
C ILE A 180 -29.51 12.40 44.39
N ASN A 181 -29.40 11.23 43.75
CA ASN A 181 -29.64 9.92 44.36
C ASN A 181 -28.54 8.91 43.97
N PRO A 182 -27.59 8.59 44.86
CA PRO A 182 -26.45 7.71 44.53
C PRO A 182 -26.80 6.22 44.36
N ILE A 183 -28.08 5.83 44.50
CA ILE A 183 -28.52 4.42 44.48
C ILE A 183 -28.73 3.88 43.04
N ASP A 184 -28.96 4.74 42.04
CA ASP A 184 -29.26 4.30 40.67
C ASP A 184 -28.01 3.91 39.83
N ARG A 185 -26.80 4.18 40.35
CA ARG A 185 -25.54 3.81 39.68
C ARG A 185 -25.24 2.31 39.73
N ALA A 186 -25.73 1.60 40.76
CA ALA A 186 -25.50 0.17 40.92
C ALA A 186 -26.43 -0.69 40.05
N GLN A 187 -27.61 -0.18 39.67
CA GLN A 187 -28.56 -0.93 38.84
C GLN A 187 -28.38 -0.68 37.33
N SER A 188 -27.83 0.47 36.93
CA SER A 188 -27.65 0.83 35.51
C SER A 188 -26.50 0.12 34.82
N SER A 189 -25.44 -0.25 35.54
CA SER A 189 -24.29 -0.99 34.97
C SER A 189 -24.60 -2.47 34.75
N GLN A 190 -25.43 -3.09 35.60
CA GLN A 190 -25.87 -4.48 35.44
C GLN A 190 -26.97 -4.62 34.36
N SER A 191 -27.85 -3.62 34.23
CA SER A 191 -28.97 -3.67 33.28
C SER A 191 -28.55 -3.33 31.84
N VAL A 192 -27.56 -2.46 31.63
CA VAL A 192 -27.12 -2.10 30.27
C VAL A 192 -26.36 -3.25 29.60
N ALA A 193 -25.47 -3.97 30.31
CA ALA A 193 -24.79 -5.15 29.75
C ALA A 193 -25.77 -6.27 29.37
N ASN A 194 -26.75 -6.54 30.23
CA ASN A 194 -27.76 -7.58 29.99
C ASN A 194 -28.76 -7.19 28.89
N THR A 195 -29.04 -5.89 28.70
CA THR A 195 -29.99 -5.43 27.67
C THR A 195 -29.32 -5.33 26.30
N THR A 196 -28.05 -4.92 26.21
CA THR A 196 -27.32 -4.94 24.93
C THR A 196 -27.10 -6.36 24.42
N ASP A 197 -26.76 -7.31 25.30
CA ASP A 197 -26.61 -8.71 24.89
C ASP A 197 -27.95 -9.32 24.48
N ASN A 198 -29.05 -9.04 25.19
CA ASN A 198 -30.36 -9.59 24.82
C ASN A 198 -30.97 -8.93 23.58
N THR A 199 -30.73 -7.64 23.34
CA THR A 199 -31.20 -6.95 22.12
C THR A 199 -30.35 -7.27 20.90
N LEU A 200 -29.04 -7.48 21.06
CA LEU A 200 -28.16 -7.99 20.01
C LEU A 200 -28.48 -9.45 19.71
N LYS A 201 -28.73 -10.28 20.74
CA LYS A 201 -29.19 -11.67 20.60
C LYS A 201 -30.57 -11.76 19.94
N GLU A 202 -31.54 -10.92 20.33
CA GLU A 202 -32.83 -10.84 19.64
C GLU A 202 -32.70 -10.35 18.19
N LYS A 203 -31.82 -9.37 17.91
CA LYS A 203 -31.57 -8.91 16.53
C LYS A 203 -30.81 -9.93 15.69
N LEU A 204 -29.94 -10.74 16.28
CA LEU A 204 -29.27 -11.88 15.63
C LEU A 204 -30.25 -13.06 15.40
N LEU A 205 -31.21 -13.26 16.33
CA LEU A 205 -32.27 -14.26 16.18
C LEU A 205 -33.37 -13.81 15.21
N ARG A 206 -33.63 -12.50 15.07
CA ARG A 206 -34.62 -11.93 14.13
C ARG A 206 -34.03 -11.51 12.79
N SER A 207 -32.71 -11.31 12.69
CA SER A 207 -32.10 -11.20 11.37
C SER A 207 -32.40 -12.51 10.66
N PRO A 208 -32.92 -12.49 9.42
CA PRO A 208 -32.97 -13.68 8.62
C PRO A 208 -31.50 -14.08 8.42
N SER A 209 -31.00 -14.99 9.27
CA SER A 209 -29.93 -15.87 8.85
C SER A 209 -30.37 -16.38 7.49
N LEU A 210 -29.59 -16.07 6.45
CA LEU A 210 -29.78 -16.67 5.14
C LEU A 210 -30.18 -18.13 5.35
N ALA A 211 -31.34 -18.49 4.79
CA ALA A 211 -32.03 -19.76 4.94
C ALA A 211 -31.14 -20.93 5.42
N THR A 212 -31.09 -21.16 6.74
CA THR A 212 -30.84 -22.52 7.25
C THR A 212 -32.19 -23.22 7.28
N ALA A 213 -32.60 -23.65 6.09
CA ALA A 213 -33.62 -24.67 5.97
C ALA A 213 -32.94 -26.02 6.26
N GLY A 214 -33.42 -26.71 7.29
CA GLY A 214 -33.15 -28.14 7.46
C GLY A 214 -32.00 -28.45 8.42
N ALA A 215 -32.38 -28.73 9.67
CA ALA A 215 -31.63 -29.64 10.52
C ALA A 215 -31.66 -31.05 9.91
N SER A 216 -30.70 -31.34 9.03
CA SER A 216 -30.34 -32.70 8.64
C SER A 216 -28.86 -32.69 8.23
N ASN A 217 -28.05 -33.50 8.93
CA ASN A 217 -26.63 -33.79 8.72
C ASN A 217 -26.11 -33.64 7.28
N GLY A 218 -25.80 -32.43 6.88
CA GLY A 218 -25.29 -32.10 5.55
C GLY A 218 -25.25 -30.59 5.41
N ASP A 219 -24.12 -30.00 5.76
CA ASP A 219 -23.90 -28.57 5.59
C ASP A 219 -23.86 -28.26 4.09
N LEU A 220 -25.01 -27.96 3.49
CA LEU A 220 -25.12 -27.57 2.08
C LEU A 220 -24.20 -26.39 1.75
N LEU A 221 -23.89 -25.54 2.74
CA LEU A 221 -22.94 -24.43 2.59
C LEU A 221 -21.50 -24.93 2.42
N SER A 222 -21.12 -26.07 3.00
CA SER A 222 -19.81 -26.68 2.78
C SER A 222 -19.62 -27.16 1.34
N PHE A 223 -20.71 -27.55 0.66
CA PHE A 223 -20.69 -27.98 -0.74
C PHE A 223 -20.75 -26.81 -1.73
N LEU A 224 -21.12 -25.61 -1.29
CA LEU A 224 -20.99 -24.43 -2.14
C LEU A 224 -19.50 -24.07 -2.26
N PRO A 225 -19.01 -23.73 -3.46
CA PRO A 225 -17.66 -23.22 -3.58
C PRO A 225 -17.55 -21.99 -2.67
N ASN A 226 -16.51 -21.93 -1.84
CA ASN A 226 -16.18 -20.71 -1.12
C ASN A 226 -15.92 -19.63 -2.19
N VAL A 227 -16.92 -18.79 -2.46
CA VAL A 227 -16.87 -17.70 -3.43
C VAL A 227 -16.45 -16.48 -2.65
N GLY A 228 -15.26 -15.95 -2.98
CA GLY A 228 -14.84 -14.66 -2.47
C GLY A 228 -15.83 -13.56 -2.86
N PRO A 229 -15.73 -12.38 -2.22
CA PRO A 229 -16.47 -11.21 -2.68
C PRO A 229 -16.23 -11.00 -4.18
N PRO A 230 -17.26 -10.58 -4.95
CA PRO A 230 -17.15 -10.44 -6.40
C PRO A 230 -16.15 -9.37 -6.83
N GLU A 231 -15.76 -8.50 -5.90
CA GLU A 231 -14.80 -7.42 -6.11
C GLU A 231 -13.42 -7.78 -5.55
N ASN A 232 -12.38 -7.49 -6.33
CA ASN A 232 -11.00 -7.58 -5.88
C ASN A 232 -10.76 -6.62 -4.71
N ARG A 233 -10.08 -7.08 -3.67
CA ARG A 233 -9.83 -6.27 -2.47
C ARG A 233 -8.66 -6.77 -1.63
N ILE A 234 -8.11 -5.88 -0.82
CA ILE A 234 -7.10 -6.17 0.18
C ILE A 234 -7.67 -5.93 1.58
N ILE A 235 -7.44 -6.88 2.47
CA ILE A 235 -7.82 -6.79 3.88
C ILE A 235 -6.55 -6.87 4.72
N ILE A 236 -6.28 -5.83 5.52
CA ILE A 236 -5.13 -5.75 6.43
C ILE A 236 -5.68 -5.65 7.86
N PRO A 237 -5.86 -6.78 8.57
CA PRO A 237 -6.55 -6.81 9.86
C PRO A 237 -5.91 -5.91 10.93
N LYS A 238 -4.58 -5.93 11.06
CA LYS A 238 -3.86 -5.10 12.06
C LYS A 238 -4.13 -3.61 11.91
N LEU A 239 -4.35 -3.17 10.67
CA LEU A 239 -4.64 -1.77 10.36
C LEU A 239 -6.15 -1.46 10.31
N GLY A 240 -7.02 -2.48 10.44
CA GLY A 240 -8.47 -2.33 10.30
C GLY A 240 -8.91 -1.96 8.88
N LEU A 241 -8.15 -2.36 7.86
CA LEU A 241 -8.39 -1.97 6.47
C LEU A 241 -9.10 -3.07 5.67
N ASN A 242 -10.09 -2.67 4.86
CA ASN A 242 -10.79 -3.49 3.86
C ASN A 242 -11.03 -2.59 2.64
N ILE A 243 -10.20 -2.76 1.60
CA ILE A 243 -10.00 -1.76 0.55
C ILE A 243 -10.18 -2.40 -0.82
N PRO A 244 -10.91 -1.77 -1.77
CA PRO A 244 -10.93 -2.21 -3.16
C PRO A 244 -9.52 -2.25 -3.78
N LEU A 245 -9.25 -3.32 -4.53
CA LEU A 245 -8.03 -3.47 -5.32
C LEU A 245 -8.36 -3.19 -6.78
N VAL A 246 -7.81 -2.10 -7.30
CA VAL A 246 -8.07 -1.59 -8.64
C VAL A 246 -6.89 -1.92 -9.55
N THR A 247 -7.14 -2.46 -10.73
CA THR A 247 -6.11 -2.71 -11.75
C THR A 247 -6.37 -1.78 -12.93
N PRO A 248 -5.53 -0.77 -13.18
CA PRO A 248 -5.69 0.12 -14.33
C PRO A 248 -5.39 -0.60 -15.65
N SER A 249 -5.75 0.04 -16.77
CA SER A 249 -5.48 -0.48 -18.12
C SER A 249 -3.99 -0.68 -18.36
N TYR A 250 -3.64 -1.75 -19.07
CA TYR A 250 -2.27 -2.07 -19.47
C TYR A 250 -1.87 -1.34 -20.77
N GLU A 251 -2.81 -0.67 -21.44
CA GLU A 251 -2.58 -0.05 -22.76
C GLU A 251 -1.44 0.97 -22.74
N ALA A 252 -1.43 1.89 -21.76
CA ALA A 252 -0.38 2.90 -21.64
C ALA A 252 1.00 2.28 -21.35
N LEU A 253 1.04 1.21 -20.53
CA LEU A 253 2.27 0.47 -20.27
C LEU A 253 2.79 -0.20 -21.56
N LEU A 254 1.91 -0.86 -22.32
CA LEU A 254 2.27 -1.55 -23.57
C LEU A 254 2.67 -0.56 -24.67
N ALA A 255 2.16 0.66 -24.64
CA ALA A 255 2.51 1.74 -25.55
C ALA A 255 3.75 2.54 -25.11
N GLU A 256 4.36 2.19 -23.96
CA GLU A 256 5.46 2.94 -23.33
C GLU A 256 5.10 4.42 -23.06
N ASP A 257 3.81 4.71 -22.88
CA ASP A 257 3.29 6.02 -22.50
C ASP A 257 3.33 6.17 -20.98
N TRP A 258 4.48 6.61 -20.46
CA TRP A 258 4.71 6.77 -19.03
C TRP A 258 3.82 7.84 -18.38
N GLU A 259 3.48 8.90 -19.12
CA GLU A 259 2.60 9.96 -18.62
C GLU A 259 1.16 9.45 -18.51
N GLY A 260 0.67 8.76 -19.55
CA GLY A 260 -0.63 8.10 -19.51
C GLY A 260 -0.73 7.01 -18.45
N LEU A 261 0.34 6.23 -18.25
CA LEU A 261 0.40 5.21 -17.21
C LEU A 261 0.28 5.82 -15.81
N GLU A 262 1.03 6.89 -15.54
CA GLU A 262 0.95 7.61 -14.26
C GLU A 262 -0.46 8.20 -14.05
N GLY A 263 -1.05 8.81 -15.08
CA GLY A 263 -2.43 9.30 -15.04
C GLY A 263 -3.43 8.20 -14.67
N ASN A 264 -3.34 7.05 -15.33
CA ASN A 264 -4.20 5.89 -15.04
C ASN A 264 -4.03 5.36 -13.60
N ILE A 265 -2.81 5.36 -13.08
CA ILE A 265 -2.53 4.95 -11.69
C ILE A 265 -3.12 5.97 -10.71
N GLN A 266 -2.95 7.28 -10.96
CA GLN A 266 -3.52 8.33 -10.11
C GLN A 266 -5.05 8.29 -10.08
N ASP A 267 -5.70 8.00 -11.21
CA ASP A 267 -7.15 7.83 -11.27
C ASP A 267 -7.60 6.58 -10.51
N ALA A 268 -6.88 5.47 -10.64
CA ALA A 268 -7.18 4.25 -9.92
C ALA A 268 -7.00 4.40 -8.39
N LEU A 269 -6.01 5.17 -7.94
CA LEU A 269 -5.77 5.47 -6.52
C LEU A 269 -6.92 6.27 -5.86
N GLN A 270 -7.77 6.94 -6.64
CA GLN A 270 -8.97 7.59 -6.11
C GLN A 270 -10.05 6.59 -5.67
N MET A 271 -10.00 5.36 -6.20
CA MET A 271 -11.00 4.30 -6.03
C MET A 271 -10.55 3.17 -5.12
N GLY A 272 -9.26 3.09 -4.76
CA GLY A 272 -8.74 2.06 -3.86
C GLY A 272 -7.23 2.03 -3.82
N VAL A 273 -6.69 0.84 -3.53
CA VAL A 273 -5.27 0.53 -3.74
C VAL A 273 -5.09 -0.04 -5.12
N VAL A 274 -3.93 0.19 -5.73
CA VAL A 274 -3.67 -0.12 -7.12
C VAL A 274 -2.75 -1.30 -7.26
N HIS A 275 -3.20 -2.34 -7.97
CA HIS A 275 -2.31 -3.38 -8.49
C HIS A 275 -1.51 -2.77 -9.65
N TYR A 276 -0.20 -2.70 -9.49
CA TYR A 276 0.67 -2.03 -10.45
C TYR A 276 0.70 -2.81 -11.77
N PRO A 277 0.37 -2.18 -12.92
CA PRO A 277 0.36 -2.85 -14.22
C PRO A 277 1.69 -3.51 -14.56
N GLY A 278 1.63 -4.72 -15.12
CA GLY A 278 2.82 -5.50 -15.52
C GLY A 278 3.47 -6.32 -14.40
N THR A 279 2.95 -6.26 -13.17
CA THR A 279 3.42 -7.09 -12.05
C THR A 279 2.58 -8.36 -11.89
N ALA A 280 3.15 -9.39 -11.26
CA ALA A 280 2.48 -10.67 -11.05
C ALA A 280 1.09 -10.49 -10.40
N ARG A 281 0.12 -11.32 -10.76
CA ARG A 281 -1.18 -11.39 -10.07
C ARG A 281 -1.03 -12.20 -8.78
N PRO A 282 -1.94 -12.04 -7.80
CA PRO A 282 -1.98 -12.93 -6.65
C PRO A 282 -1.99 -14.39 -7.09
N GLY A 283 -1.15 -15.20 -6.45
CA GLY A 283 -1.00 -16.60 -6.79
C GLY A 283 0.02 -16.93 -7.89
N GLN A 284 0.50 -15.96 -8.66
CA GLN A 284 1.47 -16.17 -9.73
C GLN A 284 2.91 -16.08 -9.21
N ALA A 285 3.85 -16.70 -9.94
CA ALA A 285 5.27 -16.48 -9.76
C ALA A 285 5.61 -15.01 -10.05
N GLY A 286 6.47 -14.41 -9.23
CA GLY A 286 6.85 -13.00 -9.29
C GLY A 286 6.38 -12.22 -8.07
N ASN A 287 6.34 -10.91 -8.24
CA ASN A 287 6.04 -9.95 -7.19
C ASN A 287 4.71 -9.25 -7.49
N PHE A 288 3.67 -9.59 -6.75
CA PHE A 288 2.39 -8.89 -6.77
C PHE A 288 2.53 -7.53 -6.10
N PHE A 289 2.63 -6.47 -6.90
CA PHE A 289 2.95 -5.14 -6.41
C PHE A 289 1.69 -4.27 -6.28
N VAL A 290 1.53 -3.67 -5.11
CA VAL A 290 0.38 -2.82 -4.78
C VAL A 290 0.84 -1.48 -4.23
N THR A 291 0.27 -0.40 -4.75
CA THR A 291 0.53 0.95 -4.27
C THR A 291 -0.73 1.62 -3.73
N GLY A 292 -0.56 2.49 -2.73
CA GLY A 292 -1.63 3.26 -2.11
C GLY A 292 -1.13 4.58 -1.53
N HIS A 293 -2.00 5.58 -1.42
CA HIS A 293 -1.61 6.88 -0.85
C HIS A 293 -1.38 6.80 0.67
N SER A 294 -0.26 7.36 1.14
CA SER A 294 -0.02 7.61 2.57
C SER A 294 -0.73 8.88 3.03
N SER A 295 -0.81 9.88 2.16
CA SER A 295 -1.55 11.11 2.35
C SER A 295 -1.73 11.81 1.01
N TYR A 296 -2.83 12.51 0.83
CA TYR A 296 -3.05 13.36 -0.32
C TYR A 296 -3.83 14.62 0.07
N TYR A 297 -3.85 15.62 -0.81
CA TYR A 297 -4.44 16.90 -0.47
C TYR A 297 -5.93 16.78 -0.06
N PRO A 298 -6.38 17.46 1.01
CA PRO A 298 -7.77 17.40 1.45
C PRO A 298 -8.79 17.79 0.36
N TRP A 299 -8.41 18.66 -0.57
CA TRP A 299 -9.26 19.13 -1.67
C TRP A 299 -9.24 18.24 -2.93
N SER A 300 -8.32 17.29 -3.04
CA SER A 300 -8.29 16.36 -4.19
C SER A 300 -9.53 15.46 -4.21
N PRO A 301 -9.93 14.87 -5.34
CA PRO A 301 -10.96 13.84 -5.36
C PRO A 301 -10.50 12.52 -4.69
N GLY A 302 -11.43 11.59 -4.46
CA GLY A 302 -11.14 10.23 -3.98
C GLY A 302 -11.28 10.00 -2.47
N LYS A 303 -11.66 8.78 -2.08
CA LYS A 303 -11.88 8.39 -0.67
C LYS A 303 -10.63 7.80 0.00
N TYR A 304 -9.63 7.39 -0.79
CA TYR A 304 -8.50 6.57 -0.34
C TYR A 304 -7.18 7.36 -0.21
N LYS A 305 -7.28 8.67 0.02
CA LYS A 305 -6.13 9.60 0.11
C LYS A 305 -5.11 9.27 1.20
N THR A 306 -5.52 8.55 2.23
CA THR A 306 -4.70 8.20 3.40
C THR A 306 -4.75 6.70 3.67
N VAL A 307 -5.10 5.90 2.66
CA VAL A 307 -5.39 4.47 2.82
C VAL A 307 -4.21 3.70 3.40
N PHE A 308 -2.99 4.06 3.02
CA PHE A 308 -1.74 3.48 3.50
C PHE A 308 -0.97 4.41 4.44
N ALA A 309 -1.64 5.41 5.05
CA ALA A 309 -1.01 6.31 6.03
C ALA A 309 -0.34 5.54 7.19
N ARG A 310 -0.96 4.42 7.57
CA ARG A 310 -0.52 3.55 8.67
C ARG A 310 0.21 2.29 8.19
N LEU A 311 0.65 2.24 6.94
CA LEU A 311 1.36 1.06 6.42
C LEU A 311 2.65 0.78 7.22
N ASN A 312 3.28 1.81 7.77
CA ASN A 312 4.45 1.67 8.64
C ASN A 312 4.17 0.95 9.97
N ASP A 313 2.91 0.83 10.39
CA ASP A 313 2.52 0.10 11.61
C ASP A 313 2.53 -1.42 11.38
N LEU A 314 2.70 -1.88 10.12
CA LEU A 314 2.97 -3.29 9.83
C LEU A 314 4.40 -3.66 10.24
N GLU A 315 4.51 -4.84 10.82
CA GLU A 315 5.70 -5.48 11.35
C GLU A 315 5.89 -6.83 10.67
N VAL A 316 7.11 -7.36 10.79
CA VAL A 316 7.43 -8.71 10.30
C VAL A 316 6.53 -9.73 11.00
N ASN A 317 6.04 -10.70 10.23
CA ASN A 317 5.04 -11.71 10.60
C ASN A 317 3.59 -11.25 10.71
N ASP A 318 3.29 -9.98 10.46
CA ASP A 318 1.90 -9.58 10.27
C ASP A 318 1.34 -10.17 8.98
N GLU A 319 0.03 -10.39 8.96
CA GLU A 319 -0.65 -11.01 7.82
C GLU A 319 -1.68 -10.08 7.20
N TYR A 320 -1.88 -10.27 5.90
CA TYR A 320 -2.98 -9.66 5.17
C TYR A 320 -3.53 -10.62 4.12
N TRP A 321 -4.71 -10.29 3.63
CA TRP A 321 -5.46 -11.11 2.69
C TRP A 321 -5.74 -10.34 1.42
N VAL A 322 -5.67 -11.01 0.29
CA VAL A 322 -6.02 -10.47 -1.01
C VAL A 322 -7.12 -11.36 -1.59
N TYR A 323 -8.24 -10.74 -1.95
CA TYR A 323 -9.26 -11.39 -2.77
C TYR A 323 -9.08 -10.93 -4.20
N TYR A 324 -8.89 -11.88 -5.11
CA TYR A 324 -8.65 -11.58 -6.51
C TYR A 324 -9.29 -12.66 -7.40
N GLY A 325 -10.15 -12.24 -8.32
CA GLY A 325 -10.82 -13.18 -9.24
C GLY A 325 -11.76 -14.17 -8.54
N GLY A 326 -12.24 -13.86 -7.33
CA GLY A 326 -13.05 -14.76 -6.51
C GLY A 326 -12.26 -15.69 -5.59
N ASP A 327 -10.94 -15.76 -5.74
CA ASP A 327 -10.05 -16.55 -4.89
C ASP A 327 -9.46 -15.72 -3.74
N LYS A 328 -9.02 -16.43 -2.69
CA LYS A 328 -8.47 -15.84 -1.46
C LYS A 328 -7.01 -16.23 -1.29
N TYR A 329 -6.16 -15.22 -1.20
CA TYR A 329 -4.71 -15.35 -1.03
C TYR A 329 -4.29 -14.78 0.32
N ARG A 330 -3.34 -15.44 0.99
CA ARG A 330 -2.81 -15.03 2.30
C ARG A 330 -1.34 -14.66 2.14
N TYR A 331 -0.96 -13.54 2.74
CA TYR A 331 0.41 -13.05 2.70
C TYR A 331 0.90 -12.75 4.11
N ILE A 332 2.18 -13.05 4.36
CA ILE A 332 2.88 -12.73 5.61
C ILE A 332 4.03 -11.77 5.34
N VAL A 333 4.12 -10.69 6.11
CA VAL A 333 5.16 -9.67 5.99
C VAL A 333 6.50 -10.27 6.39
N ARG A 334 7.50 -10.11 5.52
CA ARG A 334 8.87 -10.62 5.72
C ARG A 334 9.87 -9.51 5.99
N SER A 335 9.71 -8.35 5.35
CA SER A 335 10.61 -7.22 5.55
C SER A 335 9.92 -5.88 5.28
N LYS A 336 10.54 -4.82 5.80
CA LYS A 336 10.13 -3.43 5.59
C LYS A 336 11.37 -2.57 5.40
N GLU A 337 11.37 -1.74 4.38
CA GLU A 337 12.48 -0.82 4.08
C GLU A 337 12.00 0.50 3.49
N GLU A 338 12.85 1.53 3.57
CA GLU A 338 12.62 2.81 2.89
C GLU A 338 13.61 3.00 1.75
N VAL A 339 13.11 3.23 0.54
CA VAL A 339 13.92 3.42 -0.66
C VAL A 339 13.70 4.80 -1.28
N LYS A 340 14.61 5.20 -2.17
CA LYS A 340 14.44 6.40 -3.00
C LYS A 340 13.33 6.17 -4.04
N PRO A 341 12.57 7.20 -4.44
CA PRO A 341 11.55 7.08 -5.48
C PRO A 341 12.07 6.55 -6.83
N THR A 342 13.36 6.76 -7.11
CA THR A 342 14.03 6.30 -8.33
C THR A 342 14.48 4.84 -8.28
N ASN A 343 14.34 4.16 -7.14
CA ASN A 343 14.70 2.74 -7.02
C ASN A 343 13.57 1.88 -7.60
N VAL A 344 13.72 1.48 -8.87
CA VAL A 344 12.75 0.65 -9.58
C VAL A 344 12.90 -0.85 -9.32
N ASN A 345 14.00 -1.29 -8.68
CA ASN A 345 14.25 -2.71 -8.40
C ASN A 345 13.19 -3.33 -7.48
N VAL A 346 12.42 -2.50 -6.76
CA VAL A 346 11.27 -2.94 -5.96
C VAL A 346 10.14 -3.56 -6.80
N LEU A 347 10.16 -3.36 -8.12
CA LEU A 347 9.22 -3.93 -9.09
C LEU A 347 9.70 -5.25 -9.68
N ASP A 348 10.91 -5.72 -9.35
CA ASP A 348 11.50 -6.95 -9.88
C ASP A 348 10.55 -8.14 -9.75
N GLN A 349 10.53 -9.00 -10.77
CA GLN A 349 9.63 -10.15 -10.88
C GLN A 349 10.41 -11.47 -10.79
N PRO A 350 10.82 -11.91 -9.58
CA PRO A 350 11.56 -13.15 -9.42
C PRO A 350 10.67 -14.36 -9.72
N VAL A 351 11.01 -15.12 -10.75
CA VAL A 351 10.23 -16.29 -11.22
C VAL A 351 10.24 -17.48 -10.26
N SER A 352 11.15 -17.50 -9.27
CA SER A 352 11.28 -18.56 -8.27
C SER A 352 10.50 -18.32 -6.98
N LYS A 353 9.78 -17.19 -6.87
CA LYS A 353 9.08 -16.81 -5.64
C LYS A 353 7.66 -16.36 -5.92
N ARG A 354 6.79 -16.52 -4.93
CA ARG A 354 5.45 -15.93 -4.88
C ARG A 354 5.45 -14.86 -3.80
N MET A 355 5.78 -13.65 -4.20
CA MET A 355 5.90 -12.54 -3.26
C MET A 355 4.91 -11.44 -3.57
N ALA A 356 4.73 -10.56 -2.60
CA ALA A 356 3.93 -9.37 -2.77
C ALA A 356 4.62 -8.19 -2.12
N THR A 357 4.37 -7.01 -2.66
CA THR A 357 4.92 -5.75 -2.16
C THR A 357 3.80 -4.75 -1.96
N LEU A 358 3.69 -4.19 -0.76
CA LEU A 358 2.85 -3.02 -0.50
C LEU A 358 3.75 -1.78 -0.44
N MET A 359 3.40 -0.75 -1.21
CA MET A 359 4.19 0.48 -1.32
C MET A 359 3.37 1.72 -1.00
N THR A 360 4.00 2.67 -0.31
CA THR A 360 3.45 4.02 -0.14
C THR A 360 4.54 5.08 -0.03
N CYS A 361 4.19 6.37 -0.08
CA CYS A 361 5.12 7.46 0.16
C CYS A 361 5.44 7.64 1.65
N THR A 362 6.69 7.92 2.00
CA THR A 362 7.12 8.15 3.40
C THR A 362 8.13 9.31 3.47
N PRO A 363 8.18 10.07 4.58
CA PRO A 363 7.19 10.13 5.67
C PRO A 363 5.79 10.56 5.21
N VAL A 364 4.76 10.23 6.00
CA VAL A 364 3.37 10.65 5.74
C VAL A 364 3.31 12.17 5.56
N GLY A 365 2.62 12.64 4.52
CA GLY A 365 2.58 14.05 4.12
C GLY A 365 3.66 14.45 3.11
N THR A 366 4.58 13.55 2.76
CA THR A 366 5.69 13.83 1.85
C THR A 366 5.79 12.78 0.73
N THR A 367 6.61 13.06 -0.28
CA THR A 367 6.92 12.14 -1.39
C THR A 367 8.41 11.81 -1.48
N LEU A 368 9.18 12.10 -0.42
CA LEU A 368 10.64 12.03 -0.40
C LEU A 368 11.19 10.61 -0.58
N ARG A 369 10.52 9.63 0.02
CA ARG A 369 10.90 8.22 -0.02
C ARG A 369 9.69 7.34 -0.29
N ARG A 370 9.94 6.06 -0.52
CA ARG A 370 8.92 5.01 -0.60
C ARG A 370 9.13 4.03 0.54
N LEU A 371 8.07 3.78 1.29
CA LEU A 371 8.03 2.67 2.23
C LEU A 371 7.64 1.42 1.45
N ILE A 372 8.45 0.38 1.57
CA ILE A 372 8.29 -0.91 0.90
C ILE A 372 8.06 -1.96 1.99
N VAL A 373 6.94 -2.65 1.92
CA VAL A 373 6.63 -3.81 2.77
C VAL A 373 6.60 -5.03 1.87
N SER A 374 7.57 -5.91 2.02
CA SER A 374 7.66 -7.15 1.25
C SER A 374 7.07 -8.30 2.05
N ALA A 375 6.28 -9.12 1.38
CA ALA A 375 5.56 -10.25 1.94
C ALA A 375 5.69 -11.48 1.05
N GLU A 376 5.46 -12.63 1.66
CA GLU A 376 5.48 -13.93 1.00
C GLU A 376 4.08 -14.53 1.02
N GLU A 377 3.69 -15.20 -0.06
CA GLU A 377 2.44 -15.93 -0.12
C GLU A 377 2.53 -17.22 0.71
N ILE A 378 1.51 -17.45 1.54
CA ILE A 378 1.41 -18.65 2.37
C ILE A 378 0.05 -19.33 2.15
N ASP A 379 0.00 -20.62 2.45
CA ASP A 379 -1.21 -21.42 2.37
C ASP A 379 -2.31 -20.79 3.24
N PRO A 380 -3.50 -20.50 2.67
CA PRO A 380 -4.60 -19.88 3.40
C PRO A 380 -5.06 -20.64 4.65
N ILE A 381 -4.86 -21.96 4.71
CA ILE A 381 -5.28 -22.85 5.80
C ILE A 381 -4.11 -23.18 6.72
N THR A 382 -3.03 -23.73 6.18
CA THR A 382 -1.92 -24.27 6.98
C THR A 382 -0.93 -23.18 7.40
N GLY A 383 -0.88 -22.07 6.66
CA GLY A 383 0.12 -21.01 6.84
C GLY A 383 1.54 -21.41 6.42
N ALA A 384 1.71 -22.57 5.78
CA ALA A 384 2.98 -22.98 5.21
C ALA A 384 3.33 -22.10 3.99
N PRO A 385 4.62 -21.80 3.74
CA PRO A 385 5.05 -21.18 2.49
C PRO A 385 4.58 -22.02 1.29
N LEU A 386 4.11 -21.35 0.24
CA LEU A 386 3.73 -22.02 -1.01
C LEU A 386 4.82 -21.87 -2.05
N ASP A 387 5.25 -22.99 -2.65
CA ASP A 387 6.20 -22.97 -3.75
C ASP A 387 5.55 -22.51 -5.07
N VAL A 388 6.38 -22.15 -6.03
CA VAL A 388 5.93 -21.78 -7.38
C VAL A 388 5.30 -22.99 -8.07
N GLY A 389 4.07 -22.82 -8.54
CA GLY A 389 3.30 -23.89 -9.19
C GLY A 389 2.44 -24.70 -8.23
N GLU A 390 2.63 -24.55 -6.92
CA GLU A 390 1.70 -25.11 -5.94
C GLU A 390 0.41 -24.29 -5.93
N GLN A 391 -0.72 -24.96 -6.03
CA GLN A 391 -2.00 -24.37 -5.69
C GLN A 391 -2.45 -24.96 -4.37
N TYR A 392 -2.99 -24.13 -3.48
CA TYR A 392 -3.72 -24.65 -2.35
C TYR A 392 -4.83 -25.56 -2.89
N VAL A 393 -4.79 -26.83 -2.49
CA VAL A 393 -5.82 -27.79 -2.85
C VAL A 393 -7.07 -27.43 -2.08
N LYS A 394 -7.99 -26.72 -2.74
CA LYS A 394 -9.34 -26.54 -2.22
C LYS A 394 -9.92 -27.92 -2.01
N ALA A 395 -10.09 -28.34 -0.76
CA ALA A 395 -10.78 -29.58 -0.45
C ALA A 395 -12.21 -29.44 -0.98
N THR A 396 -12.46 -29.90 -2.20
CA THR A 396 -13.81 -29.99 -2.74
C THR A 396 -14.46 -31.13 -1.99
N PRO A 397 -15.44 -30.87 -1.10
CA PRO A 397 -16.13 -31.97 -0.45
C PRO A 397 -16.76 -32.82 -1.55
N LYS A 398 -16.54 -34.14 -1.49
CA LYS A 398 -17.17 -35.08 -2.42
C LYS A 398 -18.68 -34.91 -2.31
N LEU A 399 -19.29 -34.28 -3.31
CA LEU A 399 -20.74 -34.17 -3.42
C LEU A 399 -21.30 -35.59 -3.54
N ASN A 400 -21.95 -36.08 -2.49
CA ASN A 400 -22.79 -37.25 -2.60
C ASN A 400 -24.09 -36.82 -3.28
N LEU A 401 -24.16 -37.00 -4.59
CA LEU A 401 -25.30 -36.60 -5.42
C LEU A 401 -26.61 -37.26 -4.96
N GLU A 402 -26.54 -38.43 -4.31
CA GLU A 402 -27.70 -39.15 -3.75
C GLU A 402 -28.22 -38.53 -2.44
N ALA A 403 -27.42 -37.70 -1.76
CA ALA A 403 -27.81 -37.00 -0.53
C ALA A 403 -28.39 -35.60 -0.79
N LEU A 404 -28.37 -35.13 -2.05
CA LEU A 404 -29.05 -33.92 -2.44
C LEU A 404 -30.56 -34.18 -2.44
N PRO A 405 -31.38 -33.34 -1.79
CA PRO A 405 -32.82 -33.42 -1.89
C PRO A 405 -33.22 -32.96 -3.30
N ILE A 406 -33.23 -33.89 -4.26
CA ILE A 406 -33.75 -33.66 -5.61
C ILE A 406 -35.27 -33.79 -5.61
#